data_AF-A0A183KM88-F1
#
_entry.id   AF-A0A183KM88-F1
#
_cell.length_a   1.000
_cell.length_b   1.000
_cell.length_c   1.000
_cell.angle_alpha   90.00
_cell.angle_beta   90.00
_cell.angle_gamma   90.00
#
_symmetry.space_group_name_H-M   'P 1'
#
loop_
_entity.id
_entity.type
_entity.pdbx_description
1 polymer ?
#
loop_
_entity_poly.entity_id
_entity_poly.type
_entity_poly.pdbx_seq_one_letter_code
_entity_poly.pdbx_strand_id
1 'polypeptide(L)'
;MKKRIKADNQKYVEKLATTVKKAAREGNMKQLYNTTKKPSGKFDIEATHTDLPIDVNPPTTEEIRMAVRQIKIGKAAGPDNIPAEALKSDIELTTTMLYLLFKKIWEEEQVPMDWKEEHLVKIPKKGDLSKCENYRGITLLSVPGKVFNRVLLNWMKDTVDAQLRDQQAGFRKDRLCTDQIATLRIIVEQSVEWNSSLYINFIDYEKAFDSVDRRALWKLLRHYGFPEKIVNIIRNSYDGLQYKVLHEGQITDAFQVRTRIRQGCLPSPFFFLLLVNWVMKTSTSEGKHEIQWTAQNRLEDLECADHLVHLSHTNEQTTSVAAATASESVWCPGRCSCSLHCYWITIVLNIQHSYGV
;
A
#
# COMPACT_ATOMS: atom_id res chain seq x y z
N MET A 1 -23.68 -24.75 -29.66
CA MET A 1 -22.35 -25.14 -29.11
C MET A 1 -21.68 -24.02 -28.32
N LYS A 2 -21.38 -22.84 -28.91
CA LYS A 2 -20.73 -21.69 -28.21
C LYS A 2 -21.45 -21.17 -26.95
N LYS A 3 -22.79 -21.14 -26.92
CA LYS A 3 -23.57 -20.74 -25.73
C LYS A 3 -23.49 -21.72 -24.56
N ARG A 4 -23.35 -23.02 -24.83
CA ARG A 4 -23.24 -24.09 -23.81
C ARG A 4 -21.86 -24.04 -23.14
N ILE A 5 -20.80 -23.93 -23.94
CA ILE A 5 -19.40 -23.76 -23.47
C ILE A 5 -19.27 -22.51 -22.58
N LYS A 6 -19.90 -21.39 -22.96
CA LYS A 6 -19.89 -20.16 -22.16
C LYS A 6 -20.61 -20.31 -20.81
N ALA A 7 -21.73 -21.05 -20.78
CA ALA A 7 -22.48 -21.31 -19.56
C ALA A 7 -21.77 -22.31 -18.64
N ASP A 8 -21.14 -23.34 -19.19
CA ASP A 8 -20.36 -24.33 -18.43
C ASP A 8 -19.09 -23.69 -17.83
N ASN A 9 -18.41 -22.81 -18.59
CA ASN A 9 -17.29 -22.03 -18.06
C ASN A 9 -17.71 -21.08 -16.93
N GLN A 10 -18.87 -20.44 -17.05
CA GLN A 10 -19.39 -19.54 -16.00
C GLN A 10 -19.75 -20.31 -14.73
N LYS A 11 -20.40 -21.47 -14.88
CA LYS A 11 -20.77 -22.35 -13.76
C LYS A 11 -19.55 -22.96 -13.08
N TYR A 12 -18.51 -23.28 -13.85
CA TYR A 12 -17.21 -23.71 -13.35
C TYR A 12 -16.52 -22.61 -12.53
N VAL A 13 -16.48 -21.38 -13.06
CA VAL A 13 -15.90 -20.21 -12.37
C VAL A 13 -16.63 -19.90 -11.06
N GLU A 14 -17.96 -19.97 -11.03
CA GLU A 14 -18.77 -19.77 -9.82
C GLU A 14 -18.53 -20.86 -8.77
N LYS A 15 -18.38 -22.12 -9.19
CA LYS A 15 -18.03 -23.25 -8.33
C LYS A 15 -16.62 -23.11 -7.75
N LEU A 16 -15.66 -22.63 -8.55
CA LEU A 16 -14.31 -22.36 -8.11
C LEU A 16 -14.29 -21.24 -7.06
N ALA A 17 -14.98 -20.13 -7.33
CA ALA A 17 -15.08 -18.98 -6.44
C ALA A 17 -15.75 -19.31 -5.09
N THR A 18 -16.74 -20.22 -5.08
CA THR A 18 -17.38 -20.70 -3.85
C THR A 18 -16.48 -21.64 -3.05
N THR A 19 -15.73 -22.50 -3.73
CA THR A 19 -14.73 -23.40 -3.09
C THR A 19 -13.60 -22.60 -2.44
N VAL A 20 -13.08 -21.59 -3.15
CA VAL A 20 -12.11 -20.61 -2.66
C VAL A 20 -12.60 -19.92 -1.37
N LYS A 21 -13.84 -19.41 -1.38
CA LYS A 21 -14.45 -18.74 -0.23
C LYS A 21 -14.67 -19.67 0.97
N LYS A 22 -14.90 -20.96 0.72
CA LYS A 22 -15.08 -21.97 1.78
C LYS A 22 -13.74 -22.32 2.43
N ALA A 23 -12.71 -22.60 1.63
CA ALA A 23 -11.35 -22.85 2.10
C ALA A 23 -10.79 -21.66 2.92
N ALA A 24 -11.07 -20.43 2.47
CA ALA A 24 -10.75 -19.20 3.20
C ALA A 24 -11.35 -19.12 4.62
N ARG A 25 -12.54 -19.70 4.82
CA ARG A 25 -13.25 -19.69 6.11
C ARG A 25 -12.81 -20.85 7.01
N GLU A 26 -12.33 -21.94 6.43
CA GLU A 26 -11.99 -23.19 7.12
C GLU A 26 -10.50 -23.32 7.46
N GLY A 27 -9.64 -22.44 6.94
CA GLY A 27 -8.19 -22.44 7.19
C GLY A 27 -7.81 -22.25 8.66
N ASN A 28 -7.06 -23.21 9.22
CA ASN A 28 -6.54 -23.22 10.58
C ASN A 28 -5.39 -22.19 10.76
N MET A 29 -5.75 -20.91 10.80
CA MET A 29 -4.88 -19.74 10.54
C MET A 29 -4.04 -19.26 11.76
N LYS A 30 -4.23 -19.85 12.95
CA LYS A 30 -3.69 -19.32 14.22
C LYS A 30 -2.32 -19.86 14.63
N GLN A 31 -1.90 -21.03 14.13
CA GLN A 31 -0.65 -21.67 14.56
C GLN A 31 0.60 -21.11 13.86
N LEU A 32 0.48 -20.66 12.60
CA LEU A 32 1.62 -20.17 11.82
C LEU A 32 2.21 -18.85 12.35
N TYR A 33 1.36 -17.94 12.84
CA TYR A 33 1.77 -16.65 13.41
C TYR A 33 2.59 -16.75 14.70
N ASN A 34 2.31 -17.76 15.54
CA ASN A 34 3.02 -17.91 16.82
C ASN A 34 4.46 -18.43 16.66
N THR A 35 4.84 -18.83 15.45
CA THR A 35 6.15 -19.44 15.17
C THR A 35 7.15 -18.43 14.59
N THR A 36 6.69 -17.30 14.05
CA THR A 36 7.55 -16.22 13.56
C THR A 36 8.00 -15.33 14.71
N LYS A 37 9.31 -15.33 14.96
CA LYS A 37 10.00 -14.55 16.01
C LYS A 37 9.57 -13.07 15.99
N LYS A 38 9.52 -12.46 17.17
CA LYS A 38 9.58 -10.99 17.34
C LYS A 38 10.68 -10.43 16.42
N PRO A 39 10.36 -9.49 15.50
CA PRO A 39 11.39 -8.81 14.72
C PRO A 39 12.37 -8.15 15.70
N SER A 40 13.64 -8.53 15.63
CA SER A 40 14.70 -7.83 16.35
C SER A 40 14.81 -6.43 15.77
N GLY A 41 14.77 -5.39 16.62
CA GLY A 41 14.67 -3.98 16.22
C GLY A 41 15.88 -3.37 15.51
N LYS A 42 16.62 -4.13 14.70
CA LYS A 42 17.64 -3.62 13.79
C LYS A 42 17.07 -3.61 12.37
N PHE A 43 16.94 -2.40 11.82
CA PHE A 43 16.58 -2.19 10.42
C PHE A 43 17.85 -2.25 9.59
N ASP A 44 18.15 -3.41 9.01
CA ASP A 44 19.26 -3.59 8.05
C ASP A 44 18.81 -3.14 6.65
N ILE A 45 18.42 -1.86 6.55
CA ILE A 45 18.12 -1.19 5.29
C ILE A 45 19.31 -0.29 4.99
N GLU A 46 20.18 -0.71 4.07
CA GLU A 46 21.31 0.08 3.62
C GLU A 46 20.82 1.21 2.70
N ALA A 47 21.22 2.45 3.00
CA ALA A 47 20.94 3.58 2.12
C ALA A 47 21.82 3.51 0.87
N THR A 48 21.28 3.88 -0.29
CA THR A 48 22.12 4.04 -1.48
C THR A 48 22.98 5.31 -1.35
N HIS A 49 24.16 5.28 -1.95
CA HIS A 49 25.06 6.44 -2.04
C HIS A 49 24.74 7.35 -3.24
N THR A 50 23.87 6.90 -4.15
CA THR A 50 23.50 7.64 -5.36
C THR A 50 22.06 8.09 -5.28
N ASP A 51 21.86 9.41 -5.36
CA ASP A 51 20.52 9.97 -5.41
C ASP A 51 19.88 9.76 -6.78
N LEU A 52 18.58 9.53 -6.78
CA LEU A 52 17.75 9.55 -7.97
C LEU A 52 17.81 10.94 -8.62
N PRO A 53 17.64 11.05 -9.95
CA PRO A 53 17.63 12.33 -10.67
C PRO A 53 16.29 13.06 -10.45
N ILE A 54 16.02 13.40 -9.19
CA ILE A 54 14.86 14.17 -8.76
C ILE A 54 15.30 15.62 -8.63
N ASP A 55 14.45 16.53 -9.12
CA ASP A 55 14.72 17.96 -8.97
C ASP A 55 14.83 18.34 -7.48
N VAL A 56 15.95 18.98 -7.12
CA VAL A 56 16.22 19.49 -5.78
C VAL A 56 16.07 21.02 -5.68
N ASN A 57 15.54 21.64 -6.73
CA ASN A 57 15.16 23.05 -6.73
C ASN A 57 13.80 23.29 -6.05
N PRO A 58 13.52 24.52 -5.59
CA PRO A 58 12.20 24.87 -5.07
C PRO A 58 11.09 24.61 -6.10
N PRO A 59 9.88 24.19 -5.67
CA PRO A 59 8.72 24.02 -6.55
C PRO A 59 8.46 25.23 -7.44
N THR A 60 8.28 24.98 -8.74
CA THR A 60 7.95 26.03 -9.70
C THR A 60 6.48 26.43 -9.63
N THR A 61 6.16 27.64 -10.09
CA THR A 61 4.76 28.11 -10.18
C THR A 61 3.92 27.24 -11.10
N GLU A 62 4.49 26.68 -12.18
CA GLU A 62 3.81 25.73 -13.08
C GLU A 62 3.38 24.46 -12.34
N GLU A 63 4.29 23.84 -11.60
CA GLU A 63 4.00 22.60 -10.86
C GLU A 63 2.91 22.82 -9.80
N ILE A 64 2.99 23.95 -9.09
CA ILE A 64 1.97 24.35 -8.11
C ILE A 64 0.63 24.54 -8.80
N ARG A 65 0.59 25.28 -9.92
CA ARG A 65 -0.63 25.52 -10.70
C ARG A 65 -1.25 24.22 -11.18
N MET A 66 -0.44 23.31 -11.71
CA MET A 66 -0.89 21.98 -12.13
C MET A 66 -1.43 21.18 -10.94
N ALA A 67 -0.76 21.22 -9.79
CA ALA A 67 -1.20 20.54 -8.58
C ALA A 67 -2.54 21.08 -8.06
N VAL A 68 -2.74 22.41 -8.04
CA VAL A 68 -4.02 23.05 -7.69
C VAL A 68 -5.14 22.58 -8.61
N ARG A 69 -4.91 22.56 -9.92
CA ARG A 69 -5.90 22.08 -10.91
C ARG A 69 -6.32 20.62 -10.65
N GLN A 70 -5.40 19.77 -10.19
CA GLN A 70 -5.65 18.35 -9.93
C GLN A 70 -6.40 18.06 -8.62
N ILE A 71 -6.53 19.04 -7.70
CA ILE A 71 -7.30 18.83 -6.46
C ILE A 71 -8.78 18.63 -6.79
N LYS A 72 -9.44 17.68 -6.11
CA LYS A 72 -10.88 17.44 -6.28
C LYS A 72 -11.68 18.43 -5.43
N ILE A 73 -12.68 19.06 -6.03
CA ILE A 73 -13.70 19.87 -5.35
C ILE A 73 -14.76 18.96 -4.69
N GLY A 74 -15.58 19.51 -3.80
CA GLY A 74 -16.63 18.80 -3.08
C GLY A 74 -16.10 17.81 -2.05
N LYS A 75 -14.90 18.07 -1.50
CA LYS A 75 -14.25 17.25 -0.47
C LYS A 75 -14.12 18.05 0.83
N ALA A 76 -14.15 17.33 1.95
CA ALA A 76 -13.98 17.95 3.26
C ALA A 76 -12.63 18.68 3.39
N ALA A 77 -12.69 19.88 3.96
CA ALA A 77 -11.52 20.68 4.31
C ALA A 77 -10.74 20.07 5.48
N GLY A 78 -9.50 20.51 5.67
CA GLY A 78 -8.71 20.17 6.84
C GLY A 78 -9.12 21.00 8.07
N PRO A 79 -8.33 20.94 9.16
CA PRO A 79 -8.54 21.75 10.36
C PRO A 79 -8.49 23.26 10.11
N ASP A 80 -7.81 23.70 9.04
CA ASP A 80 -7.73 25.09 8.60
C ASP A 80 -9.03 25.62 7.98
N ASN A 81 -10.03 24.76 7.74
CA ASN A 81 -11.31 25.09 7.10
C ASN A 81 -11.16 25.74 5.71
N ILE A 82 -10.02 25.54 5.03
CA ILE A 82 -9.82 26.05 3.68
C ILE A 82 -10.30 24.98 2.68
N PRO A 83 -11.40 25.21 1.95
CA PRO A 83 -11.92 24.24 0.98
C PRO A 83 -11.13 24.30 -0.34
N ALA A 84 -11.22 23.24 -1.15
CA ALA A 84 -10.56 23.19 -2.45
C ALA A 84 -11.09 24.25 -3.43
N GLU A 85 -12.35 24.61 -3.28
CA GLU A 85 -13.07 25.64 -4.02
C GLU A 85 -12.41 27.00 -3.85
N ALA A 86 -11.93 27.34 -2.65
CA ALA A 86 -11.23 28.60 -2.38
C ALA A 86 -9.89 28.68 -3.13
N LEU A 87 -9.16 27.57 -3.23
CA LEU A 87 -7.91 27.53 -4.00
C LEU A 87 -8.14 27.57 -5.52
N LYS A 88 -9.34 27.20 -5.96
CA LYS A 88 -9.69 27.13 -7.39
C LYS A 88 -10.45 28.33 -7.90
N SER A 89 -10.94 29.22 -7.03
CA SER A 89 -11.65 30.43 -7.44
C SER A 89 -10.74 31.40 -8.20
N ASP A 90 -9.48 31.50 -7.76
CA ASP A 90 -8.43 32.23 -8.47
C ASP A 90 -7.12 31.43 -8.39
N ILE A 91 -6.84 30.70 -9.47
CA ILE A 91 -5.70 29.79 -9.54
C ILE A 91 -4.38 30.57 -9.59
N GLU A 92 -4.33 31.73 -10.26
CA GLU A 92 -3.07 32.48 -10.43
C GLU A 92 -2.67 33.17 -9.12
N LEU A 93 -3.64 33.80 -8.44
CA LEU A 93 -3.42 34.37 -7.11
C LEU A 93 -3.02 33.29 -6.11
N THR A 94 -3.75 32.19 -6.07
CA THR A 94 -3.46 31.06 -5.17
C THR A 94 -2.06 30.49 -5.45
N THR A 95 -1.68 30.33 -6.71
CA THR A 95 -0.36 29.82 -7.10
C THR A 95 0.74 30.75 -6.60
N THR A 96 0.56 32.07 -6.71
CA THR A 96 1.53 33.06 -6.22
C THR A 96 1.70 32.99 -4.70
N MET A 97 0.59 32.89 -3.97
CA MET A 97 0.62 32.76 -2.50
C MET A 97 1.27 31.45 -2.05
N LEU A 98 0.88 30.33 -2.67
CA LEU A 98 1.44 29.02 -2.35
C LEU A 98 2.91 28.90 -2.74
N TYR A 99 3.36 29.56 -3.81
CA TYR A 99 4.77 29.58 -4.20
C TYR A 99 5.66 30.17 -3.10
N LEU A 100 5.28 31.30 -2.51
CA LEU A 100 6.03 31.90 -1.41
C LEU A 100 6.11 30.96 -0.20
N LEU A 101 4.99 30.32 0.15
CA LEU A 101 4.93 29.36 1.24
C LEU A 101 5.81 28.13 0.96
N PHE A 102 5.68 27.53 -0.23
CA PHE A 102 6.40 26.31 -0.58
C PHE A 102 7.89 26.55 -0.76
N LYS A 103 8.28 27.72 -1.26
CA LYS A 103 9.68 28.15 -1.29
C LYS A 103 10.26 28.21 0.13
N LYS A 104 9.53 28.80 1.08
CA LYS A 104 9.96 28.84 2.49
C LYS A 104 10.07 27.43 3.09
N ILE A 105 9.07 26.58 2.89
CA ILE A 105 9.10 25.17 3.32
C ILE A 105 10.32 24.45 2.72
N TRP A 106 10.64 24.72 1.45
CA TRP A 106 11.78 24.13 0.76
C TRP A 106 13.11 24.61 1.31
N GLU A 107 13.25 25.90 1.64
CA GLU A 107 14.47 26.48 2.19
C GLU A 107 14.73 26.04 3.63
N GLU A 108 13.69 25.98 4.46
CA GLU A 108 13.80 25.64 5.89
C GLU A 108 13.63 24.14 6.17
N GLU A 109 13.13 23.37 5.21
CA GLU A 109 12.72 21.97 5.36
C GLU A 109 11.67 21.77 6.47
N GLN A 110 10.89 22.81 6.76
CA GLN A 110 9.85 22.82 7.80
C GLN A 110 8.47 23.09 7.18
N VAL A 111 7.51 22.20 7.45
CA VAL A 111 6.10 22.47 7.14
C VAL A 111 5.48 23.39 8.21
N PRO A 112 4.44 24.17 7.87
CA PRO A 112 3.73 24.99 8.84
C PRO A 112 3.23 24.18 10.04
N MET A 113 3.32 24.75 11.24
CA MET A 113 2.85 24.11 12.46
C MET A 113 1.36 23.78 12.39
N ASP A 114 0.56 24.62 11.72
CA ASP A 114 -0.87 24.40 11.49
C ASP A 114 -1.15 23.10 10.71
N TRP A 115 -0.22 22.62 9.89
CA TRP A 115 -0.35 21.35 9.18
C TRP A 115 -0.02 20.14 10.05
N LYS A 116 0.50 20.36 11.27
CA LYS A 116 0.82 19.30 12.23
C LYS A 116 -0.35 18.96 13.15
N GLU A 117 -1.43 19.73 13.11
CA GLU A 117 -2.72 19.36 13.68
C GLU A 117 -3.59 18.70 12.61
N GLU A 118 -4.18 17.53 12.92
CA GLU A 118 -4.96 16.74 11.97
C GLU A 118 -6.29 16.27 12.57
N HIS A 119 -7.35 16.33 11.78
CA HIS A 119 -8.65 15.76 12.16
C HIS A 119 -8.79 14.33 11.62
N LEU A 120 -9.08 13.39 12.51
CA LEU A 120 -9.38 12.01 12.18
C LEU A 120 -10.89 11.80 12.12
N VAL A 121 -11.39 11.43 10.94
CA VAL A 121 -12.80 11.08 10.73
C VAL A 121 -12.95 9.58 10.61
N LYS A 122 -13.90 8.99 11.34
CA LYS A 122 -14.22 7.57 11.24
C LYS A 122 -15.24 7.29 10.13
N ILE A 123 -14.90 6.37 9.24
CA ILE A 123 -15.80 5.85 8.20
C ILE A 123 -16.20 4.43 8.56
N PRO A 124 -17.49 4.08 8.64
CA PRO A 124 -17.92 2.73 8.97
C PRO A 124 -17.50 1.73 7.89
N LYS A 125 -16.95 0.60 8.32
CA LYS A 125 -16.76 -0.62 7.50
C LYS A 125 -17.96 -1.55 7.69
N LYS A 126 -17.92 -2.72 7.05
CA LYS A 126 -18.89 -3.80 7.31
C LYS A 126 -18.65 -4.41 8.70
N GLY A 127 -19.70 -4.96 9.29
CA GLY A 127 -19.64 -5.66 10.58
C GLY A 127 -20.37 -4.91 11.69
N ASP A 128 -20.03 -5.28 12.92
CA ASP A 128 -20.61 -4.69 14.14
C ASP A 128 -20.01 -3.30 14.42
N LEU A 129 -20.81 -2.25 14.23
CA LEU A 129 -20.40 -0.86 14.41
C LEU A 129 -20.22 -0.46 15.88
N SER A 130 -20.53 -1.34 16.85
CA SER A 130 -20.12 -1.10 18.24
C SER A 130 -18.61 -1.29 18.44
N LYS A 131 -17.92 -1.96 17.51
CA LYS A 131 -16.49 -2.25 17.60
C LYS A 131 -15.66 -1.23 16.82
N CYS A 132 -14.65 -0.67 17.50
CA CYS A 132 -13.74 0.34 16.91
C CYS A 132 -13.00 -0.17 15.65
N GLU A 133 -12.65 -1.46 15.60
CA GLU A 133 -11.96 -2.10 14.46
C GLU A 133 -12.75 -2.07 13.14
N ASN A 134 -14.08 -1.96 13.24
CA ASN A 134 -14.99 -1.84 12.10
C ASN A 134 -15.13 -0.40 11.61
N TYR A 135 -14.23 0.49 12.02
CA TYR A 135 -14.09 1.83 11.45
C TYR A 135 -12.77 1.98 10.70
N ARG A 136 -12.79 2.85 9.70
CA ARG A 136 -11.62 3.31 8.96
C ARG A 136 -11.36 4.77 9.32
N GLY A 137 -10.22 5.06 9.94
CA GLY A 137 -9.83 6.43 10.28
C GLY A 137 -9.21 7.13 9.08
N ILE A 138 -9.89 8.11 8.51
CA ILE A 138 -9.36 8.98 7.46
C ILE A 138 -8.88 10.29 8.06
N THR A 139 -7.65 10.66 7.73
CA THR A 139 -7.07 11.95 8.10
C THR A 139 -7.51 13.04 7.12
N LEU A 140 -8.10 14.12 7.64
CA LEU A 140 -8.35 15.34 6.89
C LEU A 140 -7.13 16.26 6.99
N LEU A 141 -6.47 16.48 5.85
CA LEU A 141 -5.32 17.37 5.72
C LEU A 141 -5.73 18.74 5.18
N SER A 142 -4.96 19.77 5.59
CA SER A 142 -4.95 21.08 4.96
C SER A 142 -4.88 20.97 3.43
N VAL A 143 -5.72 21.72 2.72
CA VAL A 143 -5.76 21.68 1.26
C VAL A 143 -4.46 22.24 0.64
N PRO A 144 -3.91 23.38 1.08
CA PRO A 144 -2.53 23.78 0.74
C PRO A 144 -1.49 22.68 0.94
N GLY A 145 -1.55 21.95 2.07
CA GLY A 145 -0.68 20.80 2.31
C GLY A 145 -0.87 19.65 1.32
N LYS A 146 -2.10 19.41 0.85
CA LYS A 146 -2.38 18.45 -0.23
C LYS A 146 -1.79 18.90 -1.57
N VAL A 147 -1.80 20.20 -1.89
CA VAL A 147 -1.14 20.74 -3.09
C VAL A 147 0.36 20.46 -3.02
N PHE A 148 1.00 20.79 -1.90
CA PHE A 148 2.44 20.56 -1.72
C PHE A 148 2.80 19.07 -1.85
N ASN A 149 2.05 18.21 -1.17
CA ASN A 149 2.21 16.75 -1.27
C ASN A 149 2.02 16.23 -2.70
N ARG A 150 1.15 16.86 -3.50
CA ARG A 150 0.96 16.49 -4.91
C ARG A 150 2.19 16.84 -5.74
N VAL A 151 2.81 18.00 -5.52
CA VAL A 151 4.05 18.38 -6.20
C VAL A 151 5.15 17.36 -5.90
N LEU A 152 5.41 17.08 -4.61
CA LEU A 152 6.40 16.09 -4.20
C LEU A 152 6.13 14.71 -4.81
N LEU A 153 4.88 14.26 -4.78
CA LEU A 153 4.51 12.97 -5.36
C LEU A 153 4.78 12.90 -6.87
N ASN A 154 4.54 14.00 -7.61
CA ASN A 154 4.80 14.03 -9.05
C ASN A 154 6.30 13.92 -9.38
N TRP A 155 7.17 14.49 -8.55
CA TRP A 155 8.62 14.34 -8.68
C TRP A 155 9.12 12.92 -8.39
N MET A 156 8.49 12.27 -7.41
CA MET A 156 8.94 10.97 -6.91
C MET A 156 8.42 9.79 -7.74
N LYS A 157 7.16 9.84 -8.18
CA LYS A 157 6.43 8.67 -8.67
C LYS A 157 7.04 8.08 -9.95
N ASP A 158 7.42 8.93 -10.90
CA ASP A 158 7.87 8.49 -12.22
C ASP A 158 9.33 8.01 -12.15
N THR A 159 10.14 8.66 -11.31
CA THR A 159 11.57 8.36 -11.13
C THR A 159 11.82 7.00 -10.47
N VAL A 160 10.96 6.58 -9.54
CA VAL A 160 11.12 5.29 -8.84
C VAL A 160 10.41 4.14 -9.55
N ASP A 161 9.53 4.41 -10.53
CA ASP A 161 8.70 3.38 -11.16
C ASP A 161 9.55 2.27 -11.81
N ALA A 162 10.71 2.64 -12.38
CA ALA A 162 11.67 1.70 -12.95
C ALA A 162 12.32 0.76 -11.91
N GLN A 163 12.30 1.12 -10.62
CA GLN A 163 12.81 0.28 -9.53
C GLN A 163 11.73 -0.62 -8.92
N LEU A 164 10.45 -0.43 -9.28
CA LEU A 164 9.34 -1.23 -8.78
C LEU A 164 9.22 -2.56 -9.54
N ARG A 165 8.92 -3.64 -8.81
CA ARG A 165 8.69 -4.98 -9.38
C ARG A 165 7.51 -4.98 -10.36
N ASP A 166 7.61 -5.78 -11.41
CA ASP A 166 6.59 -5.86 -12.45
C ASP A 166 5.29 -6.53 -12.00
N GLN A 167 5.35 -7.30 -10.92
CA GLN A 167 4.22 -8.01 -10.31
C GLN A 167 3.23 -7.06 -9.62
N GLN A 168 3.66 -5.84 -9.28
CA GLN A 168 2.83 -4.85 -8.63
C GLN A 168 2.05 -4.03 -9.65
N ALA A 169 0.72 -4.12 -9.59
CA ALA A 169 -0.20 -3.31 -10.40
C ALA A 169 -0.84 -2.15 -9.64
N GLY A 170 -0.86 -2.19 -8.31
CA GLY A 170 -1.49 -1.16 -7.49
C GLY A 170 -0.77 0.18 -7.59
N PHE A 171 -1.53 1.26 -7.77
CA PHE A 171 -1.04 2.65 -7.80
C PHE A 171 0.04 2.96 -8.85
N ARG A 172 0.23 2.09 -9.85
CA ARG A 172 1.16 2.32 -10.97
C ARG A 172 0.40 2.79 -12.20
N LYS A 173 1.07 3.60 -13.02
CA LYS A 173 0.51 4.09 -14.27
C LYS A 173 0.35 2.92 -15.25
N ASP A 174 -0.73 2.92 -16.01
CA ASP A 174 -0.99 1.95 -17.09
C ASP A 174 -1.04 0.47 -16.63
N ARG A 175 -1.33 0.24 -15.33
CA ARG A 175 -1.52 -1.10 -14.74
C ARG A 175 -2.81 -1.15 -13.95
N LEU A 176 -3.60 -2.20 -14.16
CA LEU A 176 -4.87 -2.39 -13.47
C LEU A 176 -4.85 -3.66 -12.64
N CYS A 177 -5.52 -3.64 -11.50
CA CYS A 177 -5.71 -4.85 -10.70
C CYS A 177 -6.55 -5.91 -11.43
N THR A 178 -7.34 -5.50 -12.43
CA THR A 178 -8.04 -6.43 -13.33
C THR A 178 -7.07 -7.27 -14.16
N ASP A 179 -5.89 -6.73 -14.49
CA ASP A 179 -4.87 -7.46 -15.25
C ASP A 179 -4.30 -8.59 -14.39
N GLN A 180 -4.05 -8.32 -13.10
CA GLN A 180 -3.61 -9.33 -12.14
C GLN A 180 -4.65 -10.43 -11.93
N ILE A 181 -5.94 -10.06 -11.85
CA ILE A 181 -7.04 -11.03 -11.76
C ILE A 181 -7.12 -11.90 -13.02
N ALA A 182 -6.95 -11.31 -14.20
CA ALA A 182 -6.94 -12.03 -15.46
C ALA A 182 -5.76 -13.00 -15.52
N THR A 183 -4.56 -12.56 -15.16
CA THR A 183 -3.35 -13.39 -15.07
C THR A 183 -3.56 -14.57 -14.12
N LEU A 184 -4.04 -14.33 -12.91
CA LEU A 184 -4.34 -15.38 -11.93
C LEU A 184 -5.33 -16.40 -12.48
N ARG A 185 -6.38 -15.94 -13.17
CA ARG A 185 -7.38 -16.81 -13.80
C ARG A 185 -6.75 -17.72 -14.86
N ILE A 186 -5.87 -17.19 -15.70
CA ILE A 186 -5.20 -18.00 -16.73
C ILE A 186 -4.26 -19.03 -16.09
N ILE A 187 -3.52 -18.68 -15.04
CA ILE A 187 -2.64 -19.61 -14.31
C ILE A 187 -3.42 -20.79 -13.73
N VAL A 188 -4.56 -20.48 -13.10
CA VAL A 188 -5.49 -21.50 -12.59
C VAL A 188 -6.00 -22.39 -13.72
N GLU A 189 -6.40 -21.82 -14.85
CA GLU A 189 -6.90 -22.58 -16.01
C GLU A 189 -5.83 -23.50 -16.61
N GLN A 190 -4.59 -23.02 -16.77
CA GLN A 190 -3.47 -23.84 -17.29
C GLN A 190 -3.07 -24.95 -16.33
N SER A 191 -3.05 -24.67 -15.03
CA SER A 191 -2.72 -25.70 -14.02
C SER A 191 -3.74 -26.83 -14.03
N VAL A 192 -5.02 -26.50 -14.28
CA VAL A 192 -6.08 -27.49 -14.52
C VAL A 192 -5.85 -28.27 -15.81
N GLU A 193 -5.57 -27.58 -16.92
CA GLU A 193 -5.36 -28.20 -18.23
C GLU A 193 -4.18 -29.18 -18.25
N TRP A 194 -3.08 -28.84 -17.57
CA TRP A 194 -1.87 -29.65 -17.51
C TRP A 194 -1.79 -30.58 -16.30
N ASN A 195 -2.86 -30.66 -15.50
CA ASN A 195 -2.91 -31.50 -14.30
C ASN A 195 -1.71 -31.26 -13.36
N SER A 196 -1.33 -29.99 -13.19
CA SER A 196 -0.23 -29.55 -12.34
C SER A 196 -0.75 -29.04 -11.00
N SER A 197 -0.02 -29.36 -9.93
CA SER A 197 -0.34 -28.87 -8.58
C SER A 197 -0.13 -27.37 -8.49
N LEU A 198 -1.14 -26.64 -8.05
CA LEU A 198 -1.07 -25.20 -7.82
C LEU A 198 -1.55 -24.85 -6.41
N TYR A 199 -0.68 -24.15 -5.68
CA TYR A 199 -0.96 -23.55 -4.38
C TYR A 199 -1.04 -22.04 -4.56
N ILE A 200 -2.12 -21.45 -4.06
CA ILE A 200 -2.36 -20.00 -4.14
C ILE A 200 -2.53 -19.49 -2.73
N ASN A 201 -1.72 -18.52 -2.31
CA ASN A 201 -1.83 -17.90 -1.00
C ASN A 201 -2.16 -16.43 -1.12
N PHE A 202 -3.34 -16.05 -0.63
CA PHE A 202 -3.74 -14.66 -0.52
C PHE A 202 -3.26 -14.11 0.81
N ILE A 203 -2.47 -13.05 0.73
CA ILE A 203 -1.84 -12.36 1.85
C ILE A 203 -2.48 -10.97 1.91
N ASP A 204 -3.15 -10.67 3.01
CA ASP A 204 -3.73 -9.36 3.30
C ASP A 204 -3.19 -8.83 4.63
N TYR A 205 -2.71 -7.59 4.63
CA TYR A 205 -2.12 -6.94 5.80
C TYR A 205 -3.19 -6.25 6.65
N GLU A 206 -3.46 -6.74 7.86
CA GLU A 206 -4.36 -6.04 8.77
C GLU A 206 -3.83 -4.64 9.12
N LYS A 207 -4.63 -3.62 8.83
CA LYS A 207 -4.35 -2.22 9.18
C LYS A 207 -2.97 -1.76 8.68
N ALA A 208 -2.61 -2.16 7.46
CA ALA A 208 -1.28 -1.97 6.88
C ALA A 208 -0.73 -0.53 6.97
N PHE A 209 -1.57 0.49 6.76
CA PHE A 209 -1.15 1.90 6.89
C PHE A 209 -0.82 2.28 8.34
N ASP A 210 -1.53 1.70 9.31
CA ASP A 210 -1.40 2.02 10.74
C ASP A 210 -0.20 1.36 11.40
N SER A 211 0.32 0.29 10.79
CA SER A 211 1.42 -0.52 11.31
C SER A 211 2.81 -0.14 10.79
N VAL A 212 2.91 0.75 9.80
CA VAL A 212 4.22 1.17 9.25
C VAL A 212 5.06 1.89 10.31
N ASP A 213 6.31 1.42 10.49
CA ASP A 213 7.33 2.14 11.26
C ASP A 213 7.90 3.30 10.45
N ARG A 214 7.76 4.54 10.96
CA ARG A 214 8.26 5.74 10.27
C ARG A 214 9.78 5.77 10.14
N ARG A 215 10.53 5.22 11.10
CA ARG A 215 12.00 5.15 11.05
C ARG A 215 12.45 4.23 9.93
N ALA A 216 11.76 3.10 9.76
CA ALA A 216 11.99 2.20 8.63
C ALA A 216 11.70 2.92 7.32
N LEU A 217 10.58 3.65 7.24
CA LEU A 217 10.21 4.40 6.03
C LEU A 217 11.26 5.44 5.62
N TRP A 218 11.84 6.20 6.56
CA TRP A 218 12.88 7.19 6.21
C TRP A 218 14.14 6.54 5.64
N LYS A 219 14.59 5.44 6.27
CA LYS A 219 15.71 4.64 5.76
C LYS A 219 15.40 4.06 4.39
N LEU A 220 14.17 3.58 4.20
CA LEU A 220 13.71 3.03 2.95
C LEU A 220 13.71 4.07 1.83
N LEU A 221 13.27 5.30 2.09
CA LEU A 221 13.37 6.36 1.10
C LEU A 221 14.84 6.63 0.70
N ARG A 222 15.77 6.61 1.67
CA ARG A 222 17.21 6.70 1.35
C ARG A 222 17.75 5.46 0.63
N HIS A 223 17.20 4.27 0.84
CA HIS A 223 17.54 3.06 0.08
C HIS A 223 17.16 3.16 -1.40
N TYR A 224 15.99 3.73 -1.71
CA TYR A 224 15.57 3.98 -3.10
C TYR A 224 16.28 5.16 -3.76
N GLY A 225 17.06 5.95 -3.01
CA GLY A 225 17.83 7.09 -3.52
C GLY A 225 17.09 8.41 -3.52
N PHE A 226 16.01 8.57 -2.74
CA PHE A 226 15.35 9.87 -2.62
C PHE A 226 16.28 10.89 -1.95
N PRO A 227 16.57 12.06 -2.57
CA PRO A 227 17.47 13.07 -1.99
C PRO A 227 17.16 13.40 -0.54
N GLU A 228 18.19 13.60 0.28
CA GLU A 228 18.06 13.85 1.73
C GLU A 228 17.06 14.98 2.03
N LYS A 229 17.10 16.06 1.24
CA LYS A 229 16.18 17.20 1.34
C LYS A 229 14.70 16.80 1.27
N ILE A 230 14.34 15.94 0.32
CA ILE A 230 12.97 15.43 0.17
C ILE A 230 12.61 14.56 1.39
N VAL A 231 13.53 13.69 1.81
CA VAL A 231 13.33 12.84 3.00
C VAL A 231 13.14 13.68 4.25
N ASN A 232 13.88 14.79 4.41
CA ASN A 232 13.77 15.72 5.54
C ASN A 232 12.42 16.40 5.59
N ILE A 233 11.94 16.92 4.45
CA ILE A 233 10.64 17.56 4.34
C ILE A 233 9.51 16.55 4.64
N ILE A 234 9.59 15.35 4.07
CA ILE A 234 8.62 14.28 4.34
C ILE A 234 8.64 13.95 5.83
N ARG A 235 9.81 13.66 6.41
CA ARG A 235 9.98 13.37 7.84
C ARG A 235 9.41 14.48 8.72
N ASN A 236 9.74 15.74 8.44
CA ASN A 236 9.24 16.89 9.17
C ASN A 236 7.71 17.00 9.13
N SER A 237 7.11 16.65 7.99
CA SER A 237 5.66 16.63 7.85
C SER A 237 4.99 15.61 8.76
N TYR A 238 5.69 14.57 9.20
CA TYR A 238 5.18 13.55 10.13
C TYR A 238 5.60 13.78 11.60
N ASP A 239 6.65 14.56 11.83
CA ASP A 239 7.18 14.82 13.17
C ASP A 239 6.33 15.82 13.94
N GLY A 240 5.95 15.44 15.16
CA GLY A 240 5.14 16.29 16.05
C GLY A 240 3.64 16.31 15.71
N LEU A 241 3.15 15.36 14.90
CA LEU A 241 1.74 15.28 14.56
C LEU A 241 0.84 15.07 15.77
N GLN A 242 -0.21 15.89 15.84
CA GLN A 242 -1.29 15.84 16.81
C GLN A 242 -2.60 15.53 16.09
N TYR A 243 -3.30 14.51 16.57
CA TYR A 243 -4.58 14.08 16.04
C TYR A 243 -5.70 14.49 16.98
N LYS A 244 -6.82 14.95 16.43
CA LYS A 244 -8.09 15.09 17.13
C LYS A 244 -9.14 14.26 16.40
N VAL A 245 -9.98 13.51 17.12
CA VAL A 245 -11.06 12.74 16.49
C VAL A 245 -12.27 13.63 16.29
N LEU A 246 -12.78 13.70 15.07
CA LEU A 246 -14.03 14.37 14.75
C LEU A 246 -15.17 13.35 14.77
N HIS A 247 -16.14 13.54 15.66
CA HIS A 247 -17.32 12.70 15.79
C HIS A 247 -18.57 13.56 15.99
N GLU A 248 -19.53 13.46 15.07
CA GLU A 248 -20.84 14.16 15.19
C GLU A 248 -20.69 15.69 15.39
N GLY A 249 -19.69 16.29 14.72
CA GLY A 249 -19.40 17.72 14.82
C GLY A 249 -18.60 18.12 16.06
N GLN A 250 -18.35 17.20 16.99
CA GLN A 250 -17.50 17.41 18.16
C GLN A 250 -16.06 16.94 17.90
N ILE A 251 -15.11 17.62 18.52
CA ILE A 251 -13.67 17.36 18.38
C ILE A 251 -13.15 16.93 19.76
N THR A 252 -12.39 15.84 19.80
CA THR A 252 -11.74 15.37 21.05
C THR A 252 -10.49 16.18 21.38
N ASP A 253 -9.94 15.95 22.58
CA ASP A 253 -8.59 16.37 22.91
C ASP A 253 -7.55 15.80 21.91
N ALA A 254 -6.44 16.52 21.79
CA ALA A 254 -5.35 16.16 20.91
C ALA A 254 -4.53 14.99 21.48
N PHE A 255 -4.13 14.07 20.62
CA PHE A 255 -3.23 12.96 20.97
C PHE A 255 -2.15 12.75 19.91
N GLN A 256 -0.97 12.32 20.34
CA GLN A 256 0.13 12.04 19.44
C GLN A 256 0.09 10.61 18.91
N VAL A 257 0.44 10.46 17.63
CA VAL A 257 0.58 9.16 17.00
C VAL A 257 1.98 9.02 16.38
N ARG A 258 2.74 8.06 16.89
CA ARG A 258 4.17 7.85 16.57
C ARG A 258 4.41 6.80 15.48
N THR A 259 3.42 5.96 15.21
CA THR A 259 3.44 4.88 14.21
C THR A 259 2.34 5.18 13.19
N ARG A 260 2.44 4.68 11.95
CA ARG A 260 1.53 4.92 10.81
C ARG A 260 1.96 5.96 9.80
N ILE A 261 1.55 5.68 8.57
CA ILE A 261 1.40 6.65 7.49
C ILE A 261 -0.06 7.14 7.43
N ARG A 262 -0.27 8.37 6.96
CA ARG A 262 -1.59 9.03 6.97
C ARG A 262 -2.55 8.38 5.98
N GLN A 263 -3.68 7.90 6.46
CA GLN A 263 -4.72 7.41 5.55
C GLN A 263 -5.52 8.58 4.97
N GLY A 264 -5.59 8.67 3.64
CA GLY A 264 -6.21 9.81 2.93
C GLY A 264 -5.21 10.88 2.48
N CYS A 265 -3.92 10.72 2.81
CA CYS A 265 -2.85 11.54 2.26
C CYS A 265 -2.40 11.01 0.89
N LEU A 266 -2.04 11.91 -0.03
CA LEU A 266 -1.68 11.57 -1.40
C LEU A 266 -0.40 10.71 -1.54
N PRO A 267 0.70 10.99 -0.82
CA PRO A 267 1.93 10.21 -0.94
C PRO A 267 1.89 8.91 -0.14
N SER A 268 0.93 8.73 0.77
CA SER A 268 0.92 7.55 1.65
C SER A 268 0.74 6.22 0.91
N PRO A 269 -0.17 6.09 -0.08
CA PRO A 269 -0.22 4.88 -0.92
C PRO A 269 1.10 4.60 -1.65
N PHE A 270 1.80 5.64 -2.10
CA PHE A 270 3.10 5.52 -2.75
C PHE A 270 4.20 5.06 -1.79
N PHE A 271 4.24 5.59 -0.56
CA PHE A 271 5.18 5.12 0.47
C PHE A 271 4.91 3.66 0.85
N PHE A 272 3.63 3.28 0.93
CA PHE A 272 3.25 1.90 1.17
C PHE A 272 3.72 0.97 0.04
N LEU A 273 3.58 1.42 -1.22
CA LEU A 273 4.07 0.69 -2.39
C LEU A 273 5.56 0.38 -2.32
N LEU A 274 6.37 1.38 -1.95
CA LEU A 274 7.83 1.22 -1.78
C LEU A 274 8.18 0.22 -0.68
N LEU A 275 7.41 0.23 0.41
CA LEU A 275 7.58 -0.68 1.53
C LEU A 275 7.29 -2.12 1.12
N VAL A 276 6.13 -2.37 0.51
CA VAL A 276 5.77 -3.72 0.04
C VAL A 276 6.78 -4.21 -1.01
N ASN A 277 7.17 -3.33 -1.95
CA ASN A 277 8.17 -3.68 -2.96
C ASN A 277 9.51 -4.11 -2.34
N TRP A 278 9.95 -3.41 -1.28
CA TRP A 278 11.19 -3.77 -0.57
C TRP A 278 11.04 -5.07 0.22
N VAL A 279 9.97 -5.21 0.99
CA VAL A 279 9.66 -6.46 1.74
C VAL A 279 9.73 -7.65 0.80
N MET A 280 9.13 -7.51 -0.38
CA MET A 280 9.02 -8.58 -1.35
C MET A 280 10.34 -8.86 -2.05
N LYS A 281 11.09 -7.83 -2.45
CA LYS A 281 12.46 -8.03 -2.96
C LYS A 281 13.36 -8.74 -1.95
N THR A 282 13.28 -8.36 -0.68
CA THR A 282 14.09 -8.99 0.39
C THR A 282 13.65 -10.43 0.62
N SER A 283 12.34 -10.67 0.76
CA SER A 283 11.77 -11.99 1.05
C SER A 283 11.91 -12.99 -0.11
N THR A 284 11.96 -12.54 -1.37
CA THR A 284 12.07 -13.44 -2.54
C THR A 284 13.47 -13.48 -3.18
N SER A 285 14.44 -12.75 -2.62
CA SER A 285 15.81 -12.62 -3.17
C SER A 285 16.57 -13.94 -3.41
N GLU A 286 16.18 -15.04 -2.75
CA GLU A 286 16.83 -16.34 -2.94
C GLU A 286 16.34 -17.13 -4.18
N GLY A 287 15.29 -16.70 -4.89
CA GLY A 287 14.85 -17.29 -6.17
C GLY A 287 14.39 -18.76 -6.14
N LYS A 288 14.12 -19.34 -4.96
CA LYS A 288 13.81 -20.77 -4.77
C LYS A 288 12.33 -21.15 -4.95
N HIS A 289 11.46 -20.22 -5.33
CA HIS A 289 10.00 -20.37 -5.15
C HIS A 289 9.18 -20.08 -6.43
N GLU A 290 9.82 -20.17 -7.60
CA GLU A 290 9.26 -19.75 -8.89
C GLU A 290 8.35 -20.79 -9.58
N ILE A 291 7.19 -20.36 -10.10
CA ILE A 291 6.40 -21.12 -11.08
C ILE A 291 6.87 -20.75 -12.49
N GLN A 292 7.11 -21.75 -13.34
CA GLN A 292 7.38 -21.53 -14.76
C GLN A 292 6.08 -21.18 -15.49
N TRP A 293 5.97 -19.94 -15.98
CA TRP A 293 4.77 -19.40 -16.63
C TRP A 293 4.87 -19.45 -18.16
N THR A 294 6.04 -19.18 -18.72
CA THR A 294 6.35 -19.42 -20.13
C THR A 294 7.69 -20.15 -20.25
N ALA A 295 8.08 -20.53 -21.47
CA ALA A 295 9.39 -21.14 -21.72
C ALA A 295 10.57 -20.27 -21.20
N GLN A 296 10.35 -18.95 -21.02
CA GLN A 296 11.38 -17.98 -20.64
C GLN A 296 11.07 -17.22 -19.35
N ASN A 297 9.80 -17.18 -18.91
CA ASN A 297 9.39 -16.36 -17.76
C ASN A 297 8.92 -17.21 -16.60
N ARG A 298 9.28 -16.74 -15.40
CA ARG A 298 8.89 -17.31 -14.12
C ARG A 298 8.12 -16.28 -13.31
N LEU A 299 7.13 -16.74 -12.55
CA LEU A 299 6.22 -15.89 -11.80
C LEU A 299 6.04 -16.45 -10.39
N GLU A 300 6.35 -15.62 -9.39
CA GLU A 300 6.27 -15.98 -7.96
C GLU A 300 5.02 -15.43 -7.29
N ASP A 301 4.55 -14.27 -7.76
CA ASP A 301 3.47 -13.55 -7.10
C ASP A 301 2.78 -12.55 -8.02
N LEU A 302 1.59 -12.12 -7.59
CA LEU A 302 0.80 -11.06 -8.20
C LEU A 302 0.37 -10.10 -7.11
N GLU A 303 0.51 -8.79 -7.34
CA GLU A 303 0.22 -7.77 -6.33
C GLU A 303 -0.71 -6.66 -6.83
N CYS A 304 -1.61 -6.25 -5.96
CA CYS A 304 -2.41 -5.04 -6.09
C CYS A 304 -2.49 -4.32 -4.74
N ALA A 305 -1.69 -3.27 -4.58
CA ALA A 305 -1.60 -2.49 -3.36
C ALA A 305 -1.20 -3.36 -2.14
N ASP A 306 -2.11 -3.53 -1.19
CA ASP A 306 -1.97 -4.35 0.02
C ASP A 306 -2.32 -5.83 -0.19
N HIS A 307 -2.90 -6.19 -1.33
CA HIS A 307 -3.26 -7.57 -1.64
C HIS A 307 -2.14 -8.23 -2.42
N LEU A 308 -1.55 -9.26 -1.82
CA LEU A 308 -0.50 -10.07 -2.41
C LEU A 308 -1.04 -11.49 -2.63
N VAL A 309 -0.78 -12.05 -3.80
CA VAL A 309 -1.12 -13.42 -4.16
C VAL A 309 0.18 -14.14 -4.50
N HIS A 310 0.63 -15.02 -3.61
CA HIS A 310 1.79 -15.86 -3.87
C HIS A 310 1.36 -17.18 -4.51
N LEU A 311 2.15 -17.66 -5.47
CA LEU A 311 1.87 -18.86 -6.25
C LEU A 311 3.04 -19.84 -6.10
N SER A 312 2.74 -21.11 -5.79
CA SER A 312 3.76 -22.16 -5.74
C SER A 312 3.25 -23.52 -6.18
N HIS A 313 4.17 -24.45 -6.44
CA HIS A 313 3.85 -25.86 -6.72
C HIS A 313 3.83 -26.74 -5.47
N THR A 314 4.41 -26.27 -4.36
CA THR A 314 4.43 -26.99 -3.08
C THR A 314 3.96 -26.12 -1.92
N ASN A 315 3.38 -26.77 -0.90
CA ASN A 315 2.90 -26.10 0.32
C ASN A 315 4.05 -25.53 1.18
N GLU A 316 5.21 -26.19 1.17
CA GLU A 316 6.40 -25.72 1.92
C GLU A 316 6.89 -24.38 1.38
N GLN A 317 6.94 -24.22 0.06
CA GLN A 317 7.28 -22.95 -0.59
C GLN A 317 6.30 -21.84 -0.19
N THR A 318 5.00 -22.14 -0.21
CA THR A 318 3.95 -21.18 0.18
C THR A 318 4.11 -20.67 1.61
N THR A 319 4.45 -21.58 2.51
CA THR A 319 4.56 -21.32 3.95
C THR A 319 5.84 -20.56 4.28
N SER A 320 6.93 -20.85 3.58
CA SER A 320 8.22 -20.17 3.72
C SER A 320 8.13 -18.69 3.35
N VAL A 321 7.58 -18.37 2.17
CA VAL A 321 7.43 -16.98 1.70
C VAL A 321 6.50 -16.19 2.61
N ALA A 322 5.39 -16.80 3.02
CA ALA A 322 4.48 -16.21 4.01
C ALA A 322 5.20 -15.82 5.32
N ALA A 323 6.00 -16.73 5.87
CA ALA A 323 6.75 -16.47 7.09
C ALA A 323 7.79 -15.36 6.91
N ALA A 324 8.50 -15.33 5.78
CA ALA A 324 9.48 -14.29 5.46
C ALA A 324 8.84 -12.91 5.39
N THR A 325 7.78 -12.75 4.61
CA THR A 325 7.05 -11.47 4.42
C THR A 325 6.49 -10.89 5.71
N ALA A 326 6.00 -11.75 6.62
CA ALA A 326 5.48 -11.32 7.92
C ALA A 326 6.57 -10.99 8.95
N SER A 327 7.78 -11.50 8.78
CA SER A 327 8.90 -11.33 9.71
C SER A 327 9.69 -10.03 9.50
N GLU A 328 9.41 -9.29 8.43
CA GLU A 328 10.16 -8.10 8.07
C GLU A 328 10.02 -6.96 9.10
N SER A 329 11.15 -6.30 9.38
CA SER A 329 11.28 -5.31 10.45
C SER A 329 10.55 -3.98 10.21
N VAL A 330 10.01 -3.77 9.02
CA VAL A 330 9.33 -2.52 8.63
C VAL A 330 7.97 -2.31 9.32
N TRP A 331 7.44 -3.36 9.94
CA TRP A 331 6.18 -3.36 10.68
C TRP A 331 6.41 -3.12 12.18
N CYS A 332 5.66 -2.20 12.78
CA CYS A 332 5.71 -1.97 14.23
C CYS A 332 5.07 -3.12 15.01
N PRO A 333 5.81 -3.81 15.91
CA PRO A 333 5.24 -4.87 16.73
C PRO A 333 4.35 -4.30 17.85
N GLY A 334 3.04 -4.51 17.74
CA GLY A 334 2.09 -4.69 18.84
C GLY A 334 2.13 -3.72 20.03
N ARG A 335 1.91 -2.41 19.82
CA ARG A 335 1.76 -1.46 20.95
C ARG A 335 0.34 -0.92 21.22
N CYS A 336 -0.67 -1.24 20.43
CA CYS A 336 -2.07 -0.89 20.73
C CYS A 336 -3.04 -1.88 20.06
N SER A 337 -3.31 -3.08 20.59
CA SER A 337 -4.27 -4.06 20.00
C SER A 337 -4.13 -4.35 18.47
N CYS A 338 -3.07 -3.84 17.85
CA CYS A 338 -2.71 -3.90 16.45
C CYS A 338 -1.45 -4.76 16.39
N SER A 339 -1.62 -6.05 16.62
CA SER A 339 -0.77 -7.03 15.96
C SER A 339 -1.04 -6.90 14.46
N LEU A 340 0.03 -6.84 13.65
CA LEU A 340 -0.09 -7.05 12.22
C LEU A 340 -0.57 -8.51 12.07
N HIS A 341 -1.88 -8.74 11.93
CA HIS A 341 -2.34 -10.03 11.45
C HIS A 341 -2.28 -9.97 9.93
N CYS A 342 -1.40 -10.77 9.34
CA CYS A 342 -1.62 -11.15 7.96
C CYS A 342 -2.75 -12.18 7.96
N TYR A 343 -3.80 -11.93 7.18
CA TYR A 343 -4.80 -12.96 6.90
C TYR A 343 -4.31 -13.77 5.71
N TRP A 344 -4.29 -15.08 5.85
CA TRP A 344 -3.76 -16.01 4.86
C TRP A 344 -4.88 -16.91 4.36
N ILE A 345 -5.11 -16.93 3.07
CA ILE A 345 -6.00 -17.91 2.45
C ILE A 345 -5.16 -18.74 1.51
N THR A 346 -4.79 -19.96 1.94
CA THR A 346 -4.18 -20.94 1.05
C THR A 346 -5.25 -21.76 0.36
N ILE A 347 -5.25 -21.72 -0.96
CA ILE A 347 -6.10 -22.51 -1.84
C ILE A 347 -5.21 -23.54 -2.51
N VAL A 348 -5.50 -24.80 -2.25
CA VAL A 348 -4.82 -25.92 -2.89
C VAL A 348 -5.71 -26.43 -4.00
N LEU A 349 -5.27 -26.26 -5.25
CA LEU A 349 -5.84 -26.96 -6.38
C LEU A 349 -5.07 -28.26 -6.54
N ASN A 350 -5.48 -29.28 -5.78
CA ASN A 350 -4.95 -30.64 -5.92
C ASN A 350 -5.83 -31.38 -6.93
N ILE A 351 -5.43 -31.38 -8.19
CA ILE A 351 -6.16 -32.09 -9.24
C ILE A 351 -5.50 -33.45 -9.37
N GLN A 352 -5.85 -34.36 -8.46
CA GLN A 352 -5.72 -35.78 -8.75
C GLN A 352 -6.99 -36.19 -9.47
N HIS A 353 -6.96 -36.23 -10.80
CA HIS A 353 -7.89 -37.10 -11.50
C HIS A 353 -7.56 -38.53 -11.09
N SER A 354 -8.36 -39.10 -10.18
CA SER A 354 -8.49 -40.54 -10.05
C SER A 354 -9.06 -41.04 -11.37
N TYR A 355 -8.20 -41.40 -12.32
CA TYR A 355 -8.61 -42.31 -13.37
C TYR A 355 -8.82 -43.66 -12.70
N GLY A 356 -10.04 -43.87 -12.20
CA GLY A 356 -10.53 -45.16 -11.80
C GLY A 356 -11.04 -45.89 -13.04
N VAL A 357 -10.31 -46.97 -13.36
CA VAL A 357 -10.52 -48.02 -14.37
C VAL A 357 -10.11 -47.66 -15.79
#